data_AF-A0A0Q7M3Z1-F1
#
_entry.id   AF-A0A0Q7M3Z1-F1
#
_cell.length_a   1.000
_cell.length_b   1.000
_cell.length_c   1.000
_cell.angle_alpha   90.00
_cell.angle_beta   90.00
_cell.angle_gamma   90.00
#
_symmetry.space_group_name_H-M   'P 1'
#
loop_
_entity.id
_entity.type
_entity.pdbx_description
1 polymer ?
#
loop_
_entity_poly.entity_id
_entity_poly.type
_entity_poly.pdbx_seq_one_letter_code
_entity_poly.pdbx_strand_id
1 'polypeptide(L)'
;MSTVDSTSDQRTVNNTMRHTYRVLSDPEKAQMQAVKDKGAEFLALIESLRTPDVQVGPDDETIDGFSMMACTVDRELNIATERLEETVMWAVKHITA
;
A
#
# COMPACT_ATOMS: atom_id res chain seq x y z
N MET A 1 25.38 -28.53 -23.00
CA MET A 1 24.05 -28.57 -22.36
C MET A 1 24.28 -28.75 -20.87
N SER A 2 24.02 -27.72 -20.07
CA SER A 2 24.20 -27.77 -18.61
C SER A 2 23.02 -28.48 -17.97
N THR A 3 23.25 -29.69 -17.48
CA THR A 3 22.31 -30.49 -16.70
C THR A 3 22.15 -29.85 -15.33
N VAL A 4 20.92 -29.49 -14.94
CA VAL A 4 20.61 -28.95 -13.60
C VAL A 4 20.25 -30.11 -12.69
N ASP A 5 20.96 -30.20 -11.55
CA ASP A 5 20.80 -31.29 -10.59
C ASP A 5 19.49 -31.14 -9.78
N SER A 6 18.83 -32.27 -9.53
CA SER A 6 17.44 -32.30 -9.03
C SER A 6 17.31 -31.82 -7.58
N THR A 7 18.42 -31.86 -6.84
CA THR A 7 18.57 -31.47 -5.43
C THR A 7 19.12 -30.06 -5.25
N SER A 8 19.41 -29.34 -6.34
CA SER A 8 19.90 -27.94 -6.30
C SER A 8 18.73 -26.96 -6.13
N ASP A 9 18.89 -25.99 -5.23
CA ASP A 9 17.94 -24.90 -4.99
C ASP A 9 17.71 -24.01 -6.22
N GLN A 10 18.52 -24.16 -7.27
CA GLN A 10 18.33 -23.49 -8.58
C GLN A 10 16.98 -23.80 -9.25
N ARG A 11 16.26 -24.84 -8.83
CA ARG A 11 14.88 -25.12 -9.31
C ARG A 11 13.82 -24.16 -8.76
N THR A 12 14.12 -23.36 -7.72
CA THR A 12 13.19 -22.36 -7.16
C THR A 12 13.20 -21.01 -7.88
N VAL A 13 14.25 -20.75 -8.67
CA VAL A 13 14.41 -19.47 -9.38
C VAL A 13 13.41 -19.34 -10.55
N ASN A 14 12.92 -20.46 -11.11
CA ASN A 14 12.08 -20.44 -12.33
C ASN A 14 11.07 -21.59 -12.39
N ASN A 15 10.15 -21.67 -11.41
CA ASN A 15 9.09 -22.69 -11.40
C ASN A 15 8.02 -22.40 -12.48
N THR A 16 7.87 -23.31 -13.44
CA THR A 16 6.99 -23.25 -14.63
C THR A 16 5.48 -23.18 -14.38
N MET A 17 4.98 -23.47 -13.16
CA MET A 17 3.58 -23.16 -12.80
C MET A 17 3.38 -21.71 -12.34
N ARG A 18 4.46 -20.92 -12.17
CA ARG A 18 4.43 -19.49 -11.82
C ARG A 18 4.76 -18.67 -13.07
N HIS A 19 3.95 -17.67 -13.39
CA HIS A 19 4.22 -16.73 -14.47
C HIS A 19 5.68 -16.25 -14.41
N THR A 20 6.45 -16.44 -15.49
CA THR A 20 7.84 -16.02 -15.58
C THR A 20 7.92 -14.50 -15.38
N TYR A 21 8.32 -14.06 -14.20
CA TYR A 21 8.53 -12.64 -13.92
C TYR A 21 9.90 -12.20 -14.44
N ARG A 22 9.95 -11.06 -15.11
CA ARG A 22 11.20 -10.42 -15.51
C ARG A 22 11.99 -10.03 -14.26
N VAL A 23 13.30 -10.28 -14.26
CA VAL A 23 14.20 -9.76 -13.23
C VAL A 23 14.41 -8.28 -13.50
N LEU A 24 14.00 -7.42 -12.55
CA LEU A 24 14.25 -5.98 -12.63
C LEU A 24 15.74 -5.70 -12.47
N SER A 25 16.22 -4.76 -13.27
CA SER A 25 17.54 -4.15 -13.12
C SER A 25 17.61 -3.31 -11.83
N ASP A 26 18.81 -3.08 -11.32
CA ASP A 26 19.01 -2.26 -10.13
C ASP A 26 18.47 -0.81 -10.24
N PRO A 27 18.54 -0.11 -11.39
CA PRO A 27 17.86 1.18 -11.53
C PRO A 27 16.33 1.06 -11.48
N GLU A 28 15.73 0.01 -12.04
CA GLU A 28 14.27 -0.21 -11.98
C GLU A 28 13.82 -0.48 -10.53
N LYS A 29 14.60 -1.23 -9.76
CA LYS A 29 14.33 -1.44 -8.32
C LYS A 29 14.40 -0.13 -7.54
N ALA A 30 15.40 0.71 -7.81
CA ALA A 30 15.55 2.00 -7.15
C ALA A 30 14.38 2.94 -7.47
N GLN A 31 13.91 2.96 -8.73
CA GLN A 31 12.74 3.73 -9.14
C GLN A 31 11.46 3.23 -8.47
N MET A 32 11.26 1.91 -8.38
CA MET A 32 10.11 1.34 -7.67
C MET A 32 10.10 1.76 -6.20
N GLN A 33 11.26 1.65 -5.53
CA GLN A 33 11.40 2.01 -4.12
C GLN A 33 11.08 3.50 -3.91
N ALA A 34 11.63 4.38 -4.74
CA ALA A 34 11.37 5.81 -4.67
C ALA A 34 9.88 6.15 -4.82
N VAL A 35 9.17 5.49 -5.75
CA VAL A 35 7.71 5.69 -5.92
C VAL A 35 6.93 5.27 -4.67
N LYS A 36 7.29 4.13 -4.06
CA LYS A 36 6.65 3.65 -2.84
C LYS A 36 6.92 4.55 -1.65
N ASP A 37 8.17 4.98 -1.47
CA ASP A 37 8.56 5.85 -0.37
C ASP A 37 7.83 7.20 -0.45
N LYS A 38 7.72 7.78 -1.65
CA LYS A 38 6.95 9.02 -1.86
C LYS A 38 5.45 8.85 -1.67
N GLY A 39 4.89 7.71 -2.07
CA GLY A 39 3.50 7.36 -1.76
C GLY A 39 3.24 7.31 -0.25
N ALA A 40 4.12 6.63 0.50
CA ALA A 40 4.02 6.53 1.95
C ALA A 40 4.17 7.88 2.65
N GLU A 41 5.12 8.71 2.22
CA GLU A 41 5.32 10.08 2.73
C GLU A 41 4.05 10.93 2.56
N PHE A 42 3.39 10.85 1.41
CA PHE A 42 2.16 11.59 1.16
C PHE A 42 0.97 11.03 1.97
N LEU A 43 0.85 9.70 2.10
CA LEU A 43 -0.17 9.11 2.98
C LEU A 43 -0.04 9.61 4.43
N ALA A 44 1.19 9.73 4.94
CA ALA A 44 1.42 10.28 6.27
C ALA A 44 0.96 11.74 6.40
N LEU A 45 1.14 12.57 5.36
CA LEU A 45 0.63 13.94 5.33
C LEU A 45 -0.90 13.97 5.33
N ILE A 46 -1.54 13.12 4.52
CA ILE A 46 -3.01 13.02 4.49
C ILE A 46 -3.55 12.64 5.87
N GLU A 47 -2.92 11.67 6.52
CA GLU A 47 -3.33 11.23 7.86
C GLU A 47 -3.13 12.33 8.91
N SER A 48 -2.07 13.12 8.80
CA SER A 48 -1.84 14.27 9.69
C SER A 48 -2.91 15.38 9.57
N LEU A 49 -3.61 15.44 8.44
CA LEU A 49 -4.71 16.38 8.19
C LEU A 49 -6.07 15.83 8.61
N ARG A 50 -6.16 14.53 8.90
CA ARG A 50 -7.42 13.88 9.31
C ARG A 50 -7.87 14.46 10.64
N THR A 51 -9.19 14.67 10.78
CA THR A 51 -9.73 15.12 12.06
C THR A 51 -9.53 14.00 13.09
N PRO A 52 -8.93 14.27 14.27
CA PRO A 52 -8.70 13.23 15.27
C PRO A 52 -10.04 12.66 15.76
N ASP A 53 -10.06 11.36 16.03
CA ASP A 53 -11.20 10.71 16.67
C ASP A 53 -11.38 11.30 18.08
N VAL A 54 -12.40 12.14 18.23
CA VAL A 54 -12.82 12.58 19.56
C VAL A 54 -13.51 11.40 20.22
N GLN A 55 -12.79 10.71 21.10
CA GLN A 55 -13.37 9.80 22.08
C GLN A 55 -14.26 10.64 23.00
N VAL A 56 -15.58 10.58 22.79
CA VAL A 56 -16.55 11.15 23.72
C VAL A 56 -16.40 10.39 25.04
N GLY A 57 -16.01 11.10 26.10
CA GLY A 57 -15.85 10.53 27.44
C GLY A 57 -17.16 9.91 27.95
N PRO A 58 -17.08 8.98 28.91
CA PRO A 58 -18.25 8.28 29.48
C PRO A 58 -19.24 9.20 30.22
N ASP A 59 -18.89 10.48 30.38
CA ASP A 59 -19.60 11.50 31.16
C ASP A 59 -20.48 12.45 30.33
N ASP A 60 -20.52 12.31 28.99
CA ASP A 60 -21.47 13.05 28.16
C ASP A 60 -22.77 12.23 28.01
N GLU A 61 -23.91 12.82 28.39
CA GLU A 61 -25.21 12.15 28.52
C GLU A 61 -25.61 11.43 27.22
N THR A 62 -25.30 10.14 27.14
CA THR A 62 -25.72 9.27 26.06
C THR A 62 -27.24 9.20 26.06
N ILE A 63 -27.87 9.73 25.03
CA ILE A 63 -29.24 9.33 24.70
C ILE A 63 -29.15 7.90 24.17
N ASP A 64 -29.58 6.94 24.99
CA ASP A 64 -29.85 5.54 24.61
C ASP A 64 -28.62 4.72 24.13
N GLY A 65 -27.45 4.94 24.73
CA GLY A 65 -26.27 4.09 24.50
C GLY A 65 -25.64 4.20 23.11
N PHE A 66 -26.12 5.10 22.26
CA PHE A 66 -25.46 5.47 21.01
C PHE A 66 -24.51 6.64 21.29
N SER A 67 -23.22 6.33 21.49
CA SER A 67 -22.18 7.33 21.28
C SER A 67 -22.25 7.71 19.80
N MET A 68 -22.81 8.89 19.51
CA MET A 68 -22.82 9.44 18.17
C MET A 68 -21.37 9.77 17.83
N MET A 69 -20.65 8.78 17.29
CA MET A 69 -19.34 8.99 16.68
C MET A 69 -19.52 10.16 15.72
N ALA A 70 -18.92 11.30 16.05
CA ALA A 70 -18.82 12.43 15.17
C ALA A 70 -17.95 11.97 14.01
N CYS A 71 -18.58 11.29 13.05
CA CYS A 71 -17.94 10.79 11.85
C CYS A 71 -17.71 12.03 11.00
N THR A 72 -16.62 12.74 11.28
CA THR A 72 -16.18 13.86 10.48
C THR A 72 -15.91 13.30 9.10
N VAL A 73 -16.73 13.75 8.15
CA VAL A 73 -16.76 13.22 6.81
C VAL A 73 -15.55 13.76 6.06
N ASP A 74 -14.37 13.19 6.32
CA ASP A 74 -13.13 13.45 5.59
C ASP A 74 -13.17 12.76 4.21
N ARG A 75 -14.30 12.90 3.51
CA ARG A 75 -14.58 12.27 2.21
C ARG A 75 -13.51 12.66 1.19
N GLU A 76 -13.06 13.91 1.20
CA GLU A 76 -12.01 14.39 0.30
C GLU A 76 -10.67 13.70 0.58
N LEU A 77 -10.30 13.54 1.85
CA LEU A 77 -9.07 12.83 2.24
C LEU A 77 -9.17 11.33 1.92
N ASN A 78 -10.33 10.70 2.11
CA ASN A 78 -10.53 9.30 1.73
C ASN A 78 -10.40 9.10 0.22
N ILE A 79 -11.01 9.98 -0.59
CA ILE A 79 -10.84 9.97 -2.05
C ILE A 79 -9.36 10.19 -2.41
N ALA A 80 -8.66 11.11 -1.74
CA ALA A 80 -7.25 11.36 -1.99
C ALA A 80 -6.39 10.12 -1.70
N THR A 81 -6.62 9.43 -0.57
CA THR A 81 -5.94 8.17 -0.22
C THR A 81 -6.15 7.10 -1.28
N GLU A 82 -7.39 6.82 -1.66
CA GLU A 82 -7.71 5.79 -2.68
C GLU A 82 -7.02 6.09 -4.02
N ARG A 83 -7.05 7.35 -4.47
CA ARG A 83 -6.42 7.76 -5.73
C ARG A 83 -4.91 7.72 -5.68
N LEU A 84 -4.32 8.03 -4.53
CA LEU A 84 -2.88 7.94 -4.33
C LEU A 84 -2.41 6.47 -4.39
N GLU A 85 -3.11 5.57 -3.71
CA GLU A 85 -2.84 4.12 -3.75
C GLU A 85 -2.96 3.56 -5.17
N GLU A 86 -4.04 3.92 -5.89
CA GLU A 86 -4.22 3.55 -7.29
C GLU A 86 -3.05 4.05 -8.16
N THR A 87 -2.67 5.32 -8.01
CA THR A 87 -1.57 5.94 -8.77
C THR A 87 -0.24 5.23 -8.51
N VAL A 88 0.09 4.93 -7.25
CA VAL A 88 1.30 4.20 -6.86
C VAL A 88 1.29 2.79 -7.48
N MET A 89 0.15 2.09 -7.43
CA MET A 89 0.01 0.76 -8.03
C MET A 89 0.26 0.78 -9.54
N TRP A 90 -0.32 1.73 -10.27
CA TRP A 90 -0.11 1.86 -11.71
C TRP A 90 1.33 2.24 -12.07
N ALA A 91 1.96 3.13 -11.31
CA ALA A 91 3.36 3.49 -11.50
C ALA A 91 4.31 2.31 -11.27
N VAL A 92 4.12 1.57 -10.17
CA VAL A 92 4.89 0.35 -9.89
C VAL A 92 4.66 -0.70 -10.99
N LYS A 93 3.41 -0.87 -11.42
CA LYS A 93 3.06 -1.78 -12.52
C LYS A 93 3.83 -1.43 -13.79
N HIS A 94 3.92 -0.16 -14.16
CA HIS A 94 4.70 0.28 -15.32
C HIS A 94 6.19 -0.08 -15.21
N ILE A 95 6.78 0.05 -14.02
CA ILE A 95 8.19 -0.32 -13.78
C ILE A 95 8.40 -1.84 -13.85
N THR A 96 7.42 -2.63 -13.39
CA THR A 96 7.50 -4.10 -13.34
C THR A 96 6.99 -4.83 -14.59
N ALA A 97 6.40 -4.10 -15.54
CA ALA A 97 5.76 -4.66 -16.72
C ALA A 97 6.74 -5.28 -17.72
#